data_AF-A0A521IJ06-F1
#
_entry.id   AF-A0A521IJ06-F1
#
_cell.length_a   1.000
_cell.length_b   1.000
_cell.length_c   1.000
_cell.angle_alpha   90.00
_cell.angle_beta   90.00
_cell.angle_gamma   90.00
#
_symmetry.space_group_name_H-M   'P 1'
#
loop_
_entity.id
_entity.type
_entity.pdbx_description
1 polymer ?
#
loop_
_entity_poly.entity_id
_entity_poly.type
_entity_poly.pdbx_seq_one_letter_code
_entity_poly.pdbx_strand_id
1 'polypeptide(L)'
;MGNASIGIKLADGKFYPVLDEGSPASKILEVSTVRDNQASVQINLFRAEDASVIWVDDTPGVKYVGTLIIEDISEKPAGDPTISLTLTLNDSNELSAEAVDLDSGSRQVLNVSLETLETPNIYALPDFDLVPNDSDISLGEDPDHQNVVVEGPVPGNAPEGLFDMNREEERKNGIFMPAWLCILILAVGVVALVLAMIVYARVLVMSTSISEQQQVVAPPVVETPVVPAVEPAPVPEPVPEVITPPPVEVVEEAPVAVVVEEPVVIPVQPEPVEEVKDIRYKIKWGDTLWDIAESYYRNPWLYPKIAQHNKIKNPNLIISGTYIDIPAN
;
A
#
# COMPACT_ATOMS: atom_id res chain seq x y z
N MET A 1 8.04 21.43 11.24
CA MET A 1 8.00 20.01 10.83
C MET A 1 7.17 19.31 11.89
N GLY A 2 6.06 18.66 11.50
CA GLY A 2 5.29 17.87 12.45
C GLY A 2 6.12 16.67 12.91
N ASN A 3 5.91 16.21 14.14
CA ASN A 3 6.49 14.97 14.58
C ASN A 3 5.82 13.82 13.81
N ALA A 4 6.56 12.76 13.52
CA ALA A 4 5.97 11.56 12.96
C ALA A 4 4.98 10.94 13.97
N SER A 5 3.96 10.23 13.48
CA SER A 5 2.95 9.61 14.33
C SER A 5 3.08 8.08 14.29
N ILE A 6 2.90 7.44 15.44
CA ILE A 6 2.83 5.99 15.57
C ILE A 6 1.36 5.60 15.64
N GLY A 7 0.97 4.62 14.84
CA GLY A 7 -0.42 4.20 14.73
C GLY A 7 -0.57 2.75 14.32
N ILE A 8 -1.83 2.33 14.23
CA ILE A 8 -2.23 0.98 13.81
C ILE A 8 -2.95 1.03 12.47
N LYS A 9 -2.86 -0.06 11.71
CA LYS A 9 -3.69 -0.26 10.51
C LYS A 9 -5.05 -0.84 10.90
N LEU A 10 -6.11 -0.14 10.50
CA LEU A 10 -7.49 -0.61 10.68
C LEU A 10 -7.86 -1.64 9.61
N ALA A 11 -8.96 -2.35 9.83
CA ALA A 11 -9.47 -3.36 8.92
C ALA A 11 -9.85 -2.83 7.52
N ASP A 12 -10.18 -1.54 7.43
CA ASP A 12 -10.44 -0.86 6.15
C ASP A 12 -9.17 -0.37 5.44
N GLY A 13 -7.99 -0.69 6.00
CA GLY A 13 -6.68 -0.31 5.48
C GLY A 13 -6.22 1.10 5.86
N LYS A 14 -7.03 1.85 6.62
CA LYS A 14 -6.65 3.19 7.05
C LYS A 14 -5.63 3.18 8.18
N PHE A 15 -4.84 4.24 8.23
CA PHE A 15 -3.94 4.53 9.33
C PHE A 15 -4.70 5.21 10.46
N TYR A 16 -4.58 4.68 11.67
CA TYR A 16 -5.14 5.30 12.87
C TYR A 16 -4.00 5.79 13.77
N PRO A 17 -3.74 7.11 13.85
CA PRO A 17 -2.66 7.66 14.66
C PRO A 17 -3.01 7.54 16.15
N VAL A 18 -2.05 7.12 16.95
CA VAL A 18 -2.21 6.92 18.39
C VAL A 18 -1.25 7.80 19.18
N LEU A 19 0.05 7.68 18.94
CA LEU A 19 1.10 8.40 19.65
C LEU A 19 1.86 9.31 18.69
N ASP A 20 2.46 10.36 19.23
CA ASP A 20 3.35 11.26 18.49
C ASP A 20 4.80 10.96 18.86
N GLU A 21 5.66 10.79 17.86
CA GLU A 21 7.08 10.48 18.06
C GLU A 21 7.80 11.63 18.78
N GLY A 22 8.75 11.27 19.66
CA GLY A 22 9.48 12.21 20.50
C GLY A 22 8.63 12.83 21.62
N SER A 23 7.37 12.40 21.77
CA SER A 23 6.50 12.78 22.89
C SER A 23 6.19 11.54 23.73
N PRO A 24 6.85 11.34 24.88
CA PRO A 24 6.62 10.19 25.74
C PRO A 24 5.15 10.18 26.20
N ALA A 25 4.44 9.10 25.90
CA ALA A 25 3.02 8.97 26.17
C ALA A 25 2.62 7.50 26.24
N SER A 26 1.57 7.22 27.01
CA SER A 26 0.92 5.91 27.05
C SER A 26 -0.56 6.07 26.71
N LYS A 27 -1.05 5.27 25.78
CA LYS A 27 -2.46 5.24 25.38
C LYS A 27 -2.98 3.81 25.32
N ILE A 28 -4.23 3.66 25.73
CA ILE A 28 -4.96 2.40 25.72
C ILE A 28 -6.08 2.52 24.70
N LEU A 29 -6.17 1.54 23.82
CA LEU A 29 -7.17 1.41 22.77
C LEU A 29 -7.99 0.14 23.02
N GLU A 30 -9.30 0.27 23.00
CA GLU A 30 -10.20 -0.87 22.95
C GLU A 30 -10.47 -1.22 21.49
N VAL A 31 -10.12 -2.43 21.07
CA VAL A 31 -10.30 -2.91 19.70
C VAL A 31 -11.16 -4.17 19.67
N SER A 32 -11.89 -4.34 18.57
CA SER A 32 -12.83 -5.44 18.35
C SER A 32 -12.51 -6.21 17.07
N THR A 33 -13.15 -7.36 16.93
CA THR A 33 -13.03 -8.21 15.75
C THR A 33 -13.91 -7.69 14.60
N VAL A 34 -13.51 -8.01 13.36
CA VAL A 34 -14.20 -7.57 12.15
C VAL A 34 -15.24 -8.60 11.70
N ARG A 35 -15.03 -9.86 12.09
CA ARG A 35 -15.86 -11.01 11.72
C ARG A 35 -16.37 -11.69 12.98
N ASP A 36 -17.56 -12.29 12.85
CA ASP A 36 -18.12 -13.15 13.89
C ASP A 36 -17.20 -14.33 14.15
N ASN A 37 -17.07 -14.72 15.42
CA ASN A 37 -16.32 -15.88 15.89
C ASN A 37 -14.86 -15.90 15.40
N GLN A 38 -14.24 -14.72 15.30
CA GLN A 38 -12.86 -14.58 14.89
C GLN A 38 -11.91 -14.99 16.03
N ALA A 39 -11.21 -16.12 15.85
CA ALA A 39 -10.34 -16.72 16.86
C ALA A 39 -8.92 -16.11 16.92
N SER A 40 -8.52 -15.31 15.94
CA SER A 40 -7.20 -14.64 15.94
C SER A 40 -7.26 -13.23 15.35
N VAL A 41 -6.44 -12.34 15.87
CA VAL A 41 -6.33 -10.95 15.41
C VAL A 41 -4.87 -10.59 15.18
N GLN A 42 -4.61 -9.97 14.03
CA GLN A 42 -3.31 -9.41 13.68
C GLN A 42 -3.39 -7.88 13.72
N ILE A 43 -2.61 -7.28 14.61
CA ILE A 43 -2.52 -5.82 14.78
C ILE A 43 -1.17 -5.38 14.22
N ASN A 44 -1.20 -4.61 13.14
CA ASN A 44 0.00 -4.11 12.49
C ASN A 44 0.26 -2.65 12.89
N LEU A 45 1.48 -2.37 13.33
CA LEU A 45 1.93 -1.07 13.81
C LEU A 45 2.79 -0.39 12.74
N PHE A 46 2.56 0.90 12.56
CA PHE A 46 3.23 1.71 11.56
C PHE A 46 3.65 3.06 12.15
N ARG A 47 4.73 3.60 11.59
CA ARG A 47 5.23 4.95 11.81
C ARG A 47 4.98 5.77 10.55
N ALA A 48 4.22 6.85 10.66
CA ALA A 48 3.96 7.77 9.55
C ALA A 48 4.72 9.07 9.78
N GLU A 49 5.57 9.47 8.84
CA GLU A 49 6.30 10.75 8.90
C GLU A 49 5.38 11.97 8.84
N ASP A 50 4.21 11.82 8.20
CA ASP A 50 3.16 12.85 8.11
C ASP A 50 1.90 12.39 8.85
N ALA A 51 1.43 13.20 9.79
CA ALA A 51 0.22 12.95 10.56
C ALA A 51 -1.08 13.00 9.70
N SER A 52 -1.01 13.54 8.49
CA SER A 52 -2.14 13.60 7.54
C SER A 52 -2.31 12.32 6.71
N VAL A 53 -1.47 11.31 6.92
CA VAL A 53 -1.60 10.00 6.26
C VAL A 53 -2.92 9.34 6.63
N ILE A 54 -3.71 9.00 5.61
CA ILE A 54 -4.98 8.29 5.76
C ILE A 54 -4.83 6.80 5.44
N TRP A 55 -3.97 6.45 4.48
CA TRP A 55 -3.82 5.09 3.96
C TRP A 55 -2.44 4.55 4.29
N VAL A 56 -2.38 3.28 4.70
CA VAL A 56 -1.10 2.64 5.04
C VAL A 56 -0.41 2.06 3.80
N ASP A 57 -1.18 1.42 2.92
CA ASP A 57 -0.64 0.69 1.77
C ASP A 57 -0.23 1.66 0.66
N ASP A 58 0.95 1.41 0.07
CA ASP A 58 1.54 2.21 -1.02
C ASP A 58 1.75 3.71 -0.72
N THR A 59 1.72 4.11 0.55
CA THR A 59 1.94 5.51 0.96
C THR A 59 3.42 5.78 1.28
N PRO A 60 4.08 6.72 0.58
CA PRO A 60 5.45 7.11 0.92
C PRO A 60 5.51 7.77 2.30
N GLY A 61 6.55 7.48 3.08
CA GLY A 61 6.72 8.02 4.44
C GLY A 61 6.04 7.21 5.54
N VAL A 62 5.36 6.11 5.19
CA VAL A 62 4.85 5.12 6.16
C VAL A 62 5.82 3.96 6.27
N LYS A 63 6.36 3.73 7.47
CA LYS A 63 7.28 2.64 7.79
C LYS A 63 6.59 1.61 8.68
N TYR A 64 6.80 0.35 8.38
CA TYR A 64 6.32 -0.75 9.22
C TYR A 64 7.18 -0.89 10.47
N VAL A 65 6.53 -1.00 11.64
CA VAL A 65 7.21 -1.11 12.94
C VAL A 65 7.18 -2.55 13.44
N GLY A 66 6.02 -3.22 13.35
CA GLY A 66 5.87 -4.58 13.83
C GLY A 66 4.42 -5.08 13.81
N THR A 67 4.24 -6.33 14.22
CA THR A 67 2.94 -6.99 14.28
C THR A 67 2.76 -7.64 15.65
N LEU A 68 1.57 -7.48 16.22
CA LEU A 68 1.10 -8.29 17.36
C LEU A 68 0.05 -9.25 16.84
N ILE A 69 0.21 -10.53 17.18
CA ILE A 69 -0.75 -11.59 16.87
C ILE A 69 -1.30 -12.10 18.18
N ILE A 70 -2.61 -12.06 18.34
CA ILE A 70 -3.32 -12.70 19.45
C ILE A 70 -4.09 -13.87 18.88
N GLU A 71 -3.89 -15.03 19.50
CA GLU A 71 -4.56 -16.29 19.18
C GLU A 71 -5.54 -16.65 20.31
N ASP A 72 -6.42 -17.63 20.05
CA ASP A 72 -7.41 -18.16 20.99
C ASP A 72 -8.39 -17.10 21.57
N ILE A 73 -8.81 -16.16 20.72
CA ILE A 73 -9.82 -15.15 21.08
C ILE A 73 -11.18 -15.83 21.28
N SER A 74 -11.90 -15.41 22.31
CA SER A 74 -13.24 -15.93 22.60
C SER A 74 -14.21 -15.64 21.44
N GLU A 75 -14.91 -16.67 20.99
CA GLU A 75 -15.88 -16.55 19.88
C GLU A 75 -17.03 -15.60 20.25
N LYS A 76 -17.10 -14.45 19.57
CA LYS A 76 -18.14 -13.43 19.74
C LYS A 76 -18.58 -12.83 18.41
N PRO A 77 -19.77 -12.21 18.34
CA PRO A 77 -20.16 -11.41 17.18
C PRO A 77 -19.14 -10.30 16.87
N ALA A 78 -19.03 -9.93 15.60
CA ALA A 78 -18.17 -8.85 15.15
C ALA A 78 -18.53 -7.53 15.84
N GLY A 79 -17.51 -6.76 16.21
CA GLY A 79 -17.67 -5.41 16.77
C GLY A 79 -17.71 -5.32 18.29
N ASP A 80 -17.85 -6.44 19.01
CA ASP A 80 -17.74 -6.43 20.48
C ASP A 80 -16.27 -6.21 20.89
N PRO A 81 -15.95 -5.13 21.65
CA PRO A 81 -14.59 -4.87 22.09
C PRO A 81 -14.18 -5.90 23.14
N THR A 82 -13.11 -6.63 22.85
CA THR A 82 -12.55 -7.61 23.78
C THR A 82 -11.04 -7.47 23.94
N ILE A 83 -10.35 -6.80 23.01
CA ILE A 83 -8.90 -6.65 23.08
C ILE A 83 -8.55 -5.24 23.58
N SER A 84 -7.75 -5.18 24.64
CA SER A 84 -7.12 -3.97 25.13
C SER A 84 -5.70 -3.86 24.57
N LEU A 85 -5.46 -2.86 23.73
CA LEU A 85 -4.15 -2.54 23.17
C LEU A 85 -3.55 -1.34 23.90
N THR A 86 -2.49 -1.57 24.65
CA THR A 86 -1.70 -0.52 25.31
C THR A 86 -0.46 -0.22 24.49
N LEU A 87 -0.30 1.04 24.10
CA LEU A 87 0.86 1.56 23.38
C LEU A 87 1.56 2.58 24.27
N THR A 88 2.82 2.35 24.57
CA THR A 88 3.65 3.23 25.40
C THR A 88 4.92 3.60 24.66
N LEU A 89 5.18 4.90 24.55
CA LEU A 89 6.41 5.45 24.02
C LEU A 89 7.16 6.15 25.16
N ASN A 90 8.43 5.80 25.35
CA ASN A 90 9.28 6.43 26.36
C ASN A 90 10.14 7.57 25.78
N ASP A 91 10.94 8.21 26.63
CA ASP A 91 11.83 9.33 26.25
C ASP A 91 12.94 8.94 25.27
N SER A 92 13.26 7.65 25.18
CA SER A 92 14.28 7.09 24.28
C SER A 92 13.70 6.58 22.96
N ASN A 93 12.46 6.97 22.63
CA ASN A 93 11.73 6.50 21.45
C ASN A 93 11.63 4.95 21.36
N GLU A 94 11.59 4.27 22.51
CA GLU A 94 11.26 2.85 22.58
C GLU A 94 9.75 2.70 22.70
N LEU A 95 9.17 2.03 21.72
CA LEU A 95 7.76 1.70 21.66
C LEU A 95 7.54 0.33 22.30
N SER A 96 6.75 0.30 23.37
CA SER A 96 6.21 -0.92 23.97
C SER A 96 4.73 -1.01 23.63
N ALA A 97 4.35 -2.10 22.97
CA ALA A 97 2.99 -2.41 22.59
C ALA A 97 2.57 -3.71 23.29
N GLU A 98 1.45 -3.69 23.98
CA GLU A 98 0.87 -4.85 24.65
C GLU A 98 -0.59 -4.98 24.24
N ALA A 99 -0.98 -6.16 23.77
CA ALA A 99 -2.36 -6.46 23.41
C ALA A 99 -2.86 -7.62 24.27
N VAL A 100 -4.00 -7.42 24.94
CA VAL A 100 -4.58 -8.38 25.88
C VAL A 100 -6.04 -8.60 25.54
N ASP A 101 -6.43 -9.85 25.32
CA ASP A 101 -7.83 -10.26 25.23
C ASP A 101 -8.42 -10.36 26.64
N LEU A 102 -9.49 -9.60 26.91
CA LEU A 102 -10.08 -9.46 28.25
C LEU A 102 -10.87 -10.71 28.67
N ASP A 103 -11.37 -11.50 27.73
CA ASP A 103 -12.14 -12.71 28.02
C ASP A 103 -11.25 -13.93 28.26
N SER A 104 -10.30 -14.21 27.35
CA SER A 104 -9.38 -15.35 27.45
C SER A 104 -8.18 -15.07 28.35
N GLY A 105 -7.80 -13.80 28.50
CA GLY A 105 -6.55 -13.41 29.16
C GLY A 105 -5.29 -13.62 28.29
N SER A 106 -5.45 -14.01 27.02
CA SER A 106 -4.35 -14.10 26.07
C SER A 106 -3.67 -12.74 25.91
N ARG A 107 -2.34 -12.70 26.02
CA ARG A 107 -1.56 -11.46 25.92
C ARG A 107 -0.38 -11.61 24.97
N GLN A 108 -0.09 -10.55 24.23
CA GLN A 108 1.07 -10.43 23.37
C GLN A 108 1.76 -9.10 23.64
N VAL A 109 3.09 -9.09 23.72
CA VAL A 109 3.90 -7.89 23.95
C VAL A 109 4.94 -7.76 22.85
N LEU A 110 5.20 -6.54 22.40
CA LEU A 110 6.20 -6.17 21.41
C LEU A 110 6.94 -4.92 21.88
N ASN A 111 8.28 -4.97 21.92
CA ASN A 111 9.12 -3.82 22.23
C ASN A 111 10.04 -3.52 21.04
N VAL A 112 10.06 -2.28 20.56
CA VAL A 112 10.81 -1.85 19.38
C VAL A 112 11.39 -0.46 19.60
N SER A 113 12.68 -0.27 19.27
CA SER A 113 13.32 1.06 19.25
C SER A 113 13.12 1.74 17.89
N LEU A 114 12.46 2.90 17.86
CA LEU A 114 12.13 3.59 16.60
C LEU A 114 13.36 4.18 15.89
N GLU A 115 14.46 4.42 16.61
CA GLU A 115 15.73 4.91 16.03
C GLU A 115 16.30 3.96 14.96
N THR A 116 16.09 2.65 15.10
CA THR A 116 16.60 1.64 14.15
C THR A 116 15.81 1.60 12.84
N LEU A 117 14.61 2.19 12.81
CA LEU A 117 13.77 2.31 11.61
C LEU A 117 14.14 3.54 10.76
N GLU A 118 14.94 4.46 11.29
CA GLU A 118 15.40 5.65 10.57
C GLU A 118 16.60 5.36 9.66
N THR A 119 17.38 4.33 9.96
CA THR A 119 18.55 3.94 9.20
C THR A 119 18.17 2.99 8.06
N PRO A 120 18.27 3.39 6.77
CA PRO A 120 18.15 2.48 5.63
C PRO A 120 19.31 1.46 5.53
N ASN A 121 20.09 1.28 6.59
CA ASN A 121 21.38 0.59 6.61
C ASN A 121 21.32 -0.76 7.35
N ILE A 122 20.15 -1.40 7.40
CA ILE A 122 20.00 -2.78 7.93
C ILE A 122 20.70 -3.82 7.02
N TYR A 123 21.28 -3.40 5.89
CA TYR A 123 22.24 -4.19 5.11
C TYR A 123 23.71 -4.02 5.53
N ALA A 124 24.00 -3.22 6.56
CA ALA A 124 25.24 -3.40 7.29
C ALA A 124 25.11 -4.74 8.04
N LEU A 125 25.51 -5.82 7.37
CA LEU A 125 25.82 -7.09 8.02
C LEU A 125 26.49 -6.75 9.36
N PRO A 126 25.95 -7.21 10.50
CA PRO A 126 26.74 -7.13 11.72
C PRO A 126 28.07 -7.80 11.38
N ASP A 127 29.17 -7.08 11.61
CA ASP A 127 30.52 -7.56 11.39
C ASP A 127 30.75 -8.67 12.42
N PHE A 128 30.20 -9.85 12.13
CA PHE A 128 30.50 -11.08 12.83
C PHE A 128 31.96 -11.35 12.50
N ASP A 129 32.83 -10.81 13.36
CA ASP A 129 34.24 -11.14 13.37
C ASP A 129 34.34 -12.62 13.76
N LEU A 130 34.21 -13.49 12.75
CA LEU A 130 34.50 -14.91 12.83
C LEU A 130 36.01 -15.00 13.02
N VAL A 131 36.48 -14.72 14.23
CA VAL A 131 37.82 -15.12 14.64
C VAL A 131 37.85 -16.63 14.41
N PRO A 132 38.73 -17.14 13.52
CA PRO A 132 38.87 -18.58 13.32
C PRO A 132 39.37 -19.13 14.65
N ASN A 133 38.46 -19.68 15.44
CA ASN A 133 38.86 -20.46 16.58
C ASN A 133 39.26 -21.80 15.98
N ASP A 134 40.56 -21.99 15.74
CA ASP A 134 41.20 -23.26 15.30
C ASP A 134 41.04 -24.39 16.34
N SER A 135 40.06 -24.30 17.23
CA SER A 135 39.62 -25.42 18.04
C SER A 135 38.78 -26.32 17.15
N ASP A 136 39.39 -27.41 16.67
CA ASP A 136 38.71 -28.60 16.19
C ASP A 136 37.68 -29.05 17.24
N ILE A 137 36.46 -28.53 17.14
CA ILE A 137 35.31 -29.05 17.87
C ILE A 137 34.98 -30.40 17.25
N SER A 138 35.53 -31.44 17.87
CA SER A 138 35.22 -32.84 17.56
C SER A 138 33.75 -33.11 17.92
N LEU A 139 32.86 -32.86 16.96
CA LEU A 139 31.51 -33.39 16.96
C LEU A 139 31.65 -34.90 16.79
N GLY A 140 31.45 -35.64 17.89
CA GLY A 140 31.65 -37.09 17.91
C GLY A 140 30.87 -37.81 16.82
N GLU A 141 31.43 -38.93 16.36
CA GLU A 141 30.82 -39.84 15.38
C GLU A 141 29.37 -40.17 15.78
N ASP A 142 28.41 -39.85 14.92
CA ASP A 142 27.02 -40.27 15.11
C ASP A 142 26.92 -41.79 14.87
N PRO A 143 26.49 -42.58 15.88
CA PRO A 143 26.57 -44.03 15.88
C PRO A 143 25.58 -44.72 14.93
N ASP A 144 24.68 -43.99 14.26
CA ASP A 144 23.62 -44.56 13.43
C ASP A 144 23.79 -44.34 11.92
N HIS A 145 25.00 -44.02 11.45
CA HIS A 145 25.31 -43.97 10.01
C HIS A 145 25.47 -45.37 9.38
N GLN A 146 24.40 -46.17 9.39
CA GLN A 146 24.34 -47.34 8.53
C GLN A 146 24.00 -46.87 7.11
N ASN A 147 25.04 -46.72 6.28
CA ASN A 147 24.91 -46.44 4.84
C ASN A 147 24.09 -47.55 4.15
N VAL A 148 22.78 -47.36 4.05
CA VAL A 148 21.94 -48.18 3.17
C VAL A 148 22.15 -47.69 1.74
N VAL A 149 23.14 -48.27 1.07
CA VAL A 149 23.29 -48.12 -0.38
C VAL A 149 22.14 -48.89 -1.03
N VAL A 150 21.10 -48.18 -1.48
CA VAL A 150 20.07 -48.74 -2.34
C VAL A 150 20.57 -48.67 -3.79
N GLU A 151 21.19 -49.75 -4.27
CA GLU A 151 21.41 -49.95 -5.70
C GLU A 151 20.08 -50.33 -6.37
N GLY A 152 19.42 -49.34 -6.97
CA GLY A 152 18.25 -49.54 -7.83
C GLY A 152 18.28 -48.56 -9.00
N PRO A 153 17.73 -48.91 -10.19
CA PRO A 153 17.70 -47.98 -11.31
C PRO A 153 16.86 -46.77 -10.91
N VAL A 154 17.49 -45.59 -10.90
CA VAL A 154 16.79 -44.32 -10.68
C VAL A 154 15.78 -44.15 -11.82
N PRO A 155 14.46 -44.18 -11.57
CA PRO A 155 13.49 -43.79 -12.58
C PRO A 155 13.59 -42.29 -12.70
N GLY A 156 14.34 -41.81 -13.69
CA GLY A 156 14.30 -40.44 -14.16
C GLY A 156 12.95 -40.17 -14.80
N ASN A 157 11.95 -39.89 -13.97
CA ASN A 157 10.79 -39.05 -14.20
C ASN A 157 10.04 -38.97 -12.87
N ALA A 158 9.84 -37.75 -12.37
CA ALA A 158 8.99 -37.52 -11.20
C ALA A 158 7.58 -38.09 -11.48
N PRO A 159 6.95 -38.78 -10.53
CA PRO A 159 5.55 -39.16 -10.68
C PRO A 159 4.71 -37.89 -10.91
N GLU A 160 4.15 -37.76 -12.11
CA GLU A 160 3.04 -36.86 -12.40
C GLU A 160 1.91 -37.21 -11.43
N GLY A 161 1.71 -36.39 -10.39
CA GLY A 161 0.59 -36.59 -9.48
C GLY A 161 0.79 -36.18 -8.03
N LEU A 162 1.95 -35.63 -7.62
CA LEU A 162 2.16 -35.24 -6.21
C LEU A 162 2.23 -33.74 -5.93
N PHE A 163 1.72 -32.92 -6.85
CA PHE A 163 1.48 -31.49 -6.60
C PHE A 163 0.08 -31.09 -7.07
N ASP A 164 -0.94 -31.69 -6.45
CA ASP A 164 -2.32 -31.19 -6.52
C ASP A 164 -2.96 -31.21 -5.13
N MET A 165 -2.33 -30.53 -4.17
CA MET A 165 -2.89 -30.28 -2.82
C MET A 165 -2.71 -28.82 -2.36
N ASN A 166 -2.30 -27.90 -3.25
CA ASN A 166 -2.41 -26.45 -3.02
C ASN A 166 -3.41 -25.83 -4.01
N ARG A 167 -4.52 -26.55 -4.21
CA ARG A 167 -5.70 -26.07 -4.91
C ARG A 167 -6.92 -26.22 -3.99
N GLU A 168 -6.90 -25.52 -2.87
CA GLU A 168 -8.13 -25.08 -2.19
C GLU A 168 -8.29 -23.60 -2.52
N GLU A 169 -8.95 -23.31 -3.66
CA GLU A 169 -10.32 -22.80 -3.65
C GLU A 169 -10.49 -21.38 -3.06
N GLU A 170 -9.61 -20.45 -3.40
CA GLU A 170 -10.11 -19.12 -3.75
C GLU A 170 -10.73 -19.16 -5.14
N ARG A 171 -11.93 -19.77 -5.20
CA ARG A 171 -12.92 -19.33 -6.18
C ARG A 171 -13.19 -17.87 -5.87
N LYS A 172 -12.40 -16.97 -6.46
CA LYS A 172 -12.91 -15.66 -6.84
C LYS A 172 -14.05 -15.92 -7.82
N ASN A 173 -15.22 -16.21 -7.26
CA ASN A 173 -16.48 -15.70 -7.78
C ASN A 173 -16.47 -14.17 -7.62
N GLY A 174 -15.42 -13.51 -8.13
CA GLY A 174 -15.59 -12.16 -8.62
C GLY A 174 -16.55 -12.35 -9.77
N ILE A 175 -17.83 -12.05 -9.54
CA ILE A 175 -18.81 -11.91 -10.60
C ILE A 175 -18.16 -10.90 -11.54
N PHE A 176 -17.50 -11.41 -12.59
CA PHE A 176 -16.95 -10.61 -13.66
C PHE A 176 -18.20 -10.12 -14.36
N MET A 177 -18.82 -9.07 -13.80
CA MET A 177 -20.13 -8.59 -14.21
C MET A 177 -19.91 -8.10 -15.62
N PRO A 178 -20.33 -8.87 -16.63
CA PRO A 178 -19.92 -8.54 -17.98
C PRO A 178 -20.61 -7.22 -18.29
N ALA A 179 -19.94 -6.30 -18.97
CA ALA A 179 -20.41 -4.91 -19.09
C ALA A 179 -21.88 -4.78 -19.55
N TRP A 180 -22.40 -5.77 -20.29
CA TRP A 180 -23.82 -5.87 -20.67
C TRP A 180 -24.79 -6.05 -19.50
N LEU A 181 -24.42 -6.75 -18.41
CA LEU A 181 -25.26 -6.93 -17.22
C LEU A 181 -25.36 -5.63 -16.41
N CYS A 182 -24.29 -4.84 -16.33
CA CYS A 182 -24.33 -3.50 -15.71
C CYS A 182 -25.28 -2.56 -16.47
N ILE A 183 -25.24 -2.59 -17.81
CA ILE A 183 -26.14 -1.79 -18.66
C ILE A 183 -27.60 -2.24 -18.45
N LEU A 184 -27.85 -3.54 -18.32
CA LEU A 184 -29.19 -4.07 -18.08
C LEU A 184 -29.74 -3.63 -16.72
N ILE A 185 -28.93 -3.67 -15.66
CA ILE A 185 -29.34 -3.22 -14.32
C ILE A 185 -29.60 -1.71 -14.31
N LEU A 186 -28.79 -0.92 -15.00
CA LEU A 186 -28.99 0.53 -15.12
C LEU A 186 -30.30 0.83 -15.86
N ALA A 187 -30.59 0.12 -16.95
CA ALA A 187 -31.85 0.26 -17.68
C ALA A 187 -33.07 -0.10 -16.82
N VAL A 188 -33.00 -1.21 -16.06
CA VAL A 188 -34.08 -1.60 -15.12
C VAL A 188 -34.27 -0.55 -14.01
N GLY A 189 -33.17 0.01 -13.49
CA GLY A 189 -33.22 1.09 -12.51
C GLY A 189 -33.91 2.35 -13.03
N VAL A 190 -33.61 2.76 -14.27
CA VAL A 190 -34.28 3.90 -14.91
C VAL A 190 -35.78 3.63 -15.10
N VAL A 191 -36.16 2.43 -15.55
CA VAL A 191 -37.57 2.06 -15.70
C VAL A 191 -38.31 2.07 -14.36
N ALA A 192 -37.69 1.57 -13.29
CA ALA A 192 -38.27 1.60 -11.95
C ALA A 192 -38.47 3.03 -11.45
N LEU A 193 -37.52 3.93 -11.71
CA LEU A 193 -37.61 5.35 -11.34
C LEU A 193 -38.76 6.04 -12.08
N VAL A 194 -38.93 5.75 -13.38
CA VAL A 194 -40.06 6.27 -14.18
C VAL A 194 -41.39 5.77 -13.63
N LEU A 195 -41.50 4.47 -13.29
CA LEU A 195 -42.72 3.91 -12.69
C LEU A 195 -43.03 4.53 -11.32
N ALA A 196 -42.01 4.73 -10.48
CA ALA A 196 -42.16 5.40 -9.19
C ALA A 196 -42.64 6.86 -9.37
N MET A 197 -42.11 7.57 -10.37
CA MET A 197 -42.55 8.94 -10.70
C MET A 197 -44.01 8.97 -11.18
N ILE A 198 -44.43 7.98 -11.97
CA ILE A 198 -45.84 7.85 -12.41
C ILE A 198 -46.76 7.56 -11.23
N VAL A 199 -46.36 6.66 -10.31
CA VAL A 199 -47.13 6.37 -9.09
C VAL A 199 -47.20 7.61 -8.20
N TYR A 200 -46.08 8.32 -8.01
CA TYR A 200 -46.05 9.57 -7.25
C TYR A 200 -46.98 10.63 -7.86
N ALA A 201 -46.94 10.82 -9.18
CA ALA A 201 -47.85 11.72 -9.87
C ALA A 201 -49.32 11.31 -9.70
N ARG A 202 -49.63 10.00 -9.73
CA ARG A 202 -50.99 9.49 -9.46
C ARG A 202 -51.43 9.73 -8.01
N VAL A 203 -50.54 9.53 -7.04
CA VAL A 203 -50.79 9.79 -5.61
C VAL A 203 -51.03 11.29 -5.37
N LEU A 204 -50.25 12.16 -6.02
CA LEU A 204 -50.39 13.61 -5.89
C LEU A 204 -51.72 14.13 -6.48
N VAL A 205 -52.18 13.56 -7.60
CA VAL A 205 -53.49 13.89 -8.17
C VAL A 205 -54.63 13.39 -7.25
N MET A 206 -54.46 12.23 -6.61
CA MET A 206 -55.43 11.67 -5.67
C MET A 206 -55.54 12.48 -4.37
N SER A 207 -54.42 13.03 -3.86
CA SER A 207 -54.42 13.90 -2.68
C SER A 207 -55.01 15.29 -2.96
N THR A 208 -54.97 15.75 -4.21
CA THR A 208 -55.56 17.04 -4.62
C THR A 208 -57.09 16.99 -4.64
N SER A 209 -57.70 15.82 -4.89
CA SER A 209 -59.17 15.65 -4.86
C SER A 209 -59.79 15.56 -3.46
N ILE A 210 -59.00 15.48 -2.38
CA ILE A 210 -59.51 15.43 -1.00
C ILE A 210 -59.65 16.82 -0.37
N SER A 211 -59.04 17.86 -0.95
CA SER A 211 -59.04 19.22 -0.38
C SER A 211 -60.26 20.08 -0.71
N GLU A 212 -61.21 19.64 -1.54
CA GLU A 212 -62.40 20.43 -1.92
C GLU A 212 -63.65 20.25 -1.03
N GLN A 213 -63.59 19.47 0.06
CA GLN A 213 -64.76 19.23 0.93
C GLN A 213 -64.58 19.69 2.38
N GLN A 214 -63.93 20.82 2.64
CA GLN A 214 -64.07 21.50 3.94
C GLN A 214 -63.88 23.02 3.85
N GLN A 215 -64.81 23.67 3.17
CA GLN A 215 -65.08 25.11 3.35
C GLN A 215 -66.32 25.26 4.24
N VAL A 216 -66.37 26.35 5.02
CA VAL A 216 -67.40 26.76 6.01
C VAL A 216 -67.09 26.15 7.40
N VAL A 217 -66.49 26.86 8.36
CA VAL A 217 -67.06 27.96 9.17
C VAL A 217 -65.93 28.82 9.79
N ALA A 218 -66.13 30.13 9.83
CA ALA A 218 -65.23 31.16 10.37
C ALA A 218 -65.19 31.23 11.92
N PRO A 219 -64.15 31.85 12.53
CA PRO A 219 -63.84 31.81 13.97
C PRO A 219 -64.47 32.96 14.77
N PRO A 220 -64.30 33.00 16.11
CA PRO A 220 -63.57 34.16 16.65
C PRO A 220 -62.73 33.93 17.93
N VAL A 221 -61.58 34.63 17.95
CA VAL A 221 -61.06 35.50 19.03
C VAL A 221 -60.53 34.82 20.31
N VAL A 222 -59.28 35.14 20.66
CA VAL A 222 -58.88 35.87 21.90
C VAL A 222 -57.35 36.05 21.90
N GLU A 223 -56.96 37.33 21.82
CA GLU A 223 -55.87 38.03 22.55
C GLU A 223 -54.38 37.65 22.35
N THR A 224 -53.75 38.47 21.49
CA THR A 224 -52.52 39.28 21.73
C THR A 224 -52.28 39.70 23.18
N PRO A 225 -51.04 40.05 23.63
CA PRO A 225 -50.07 40.89 22.89
C PRO A 225 -48.59 40.46 23.15
N VAL A 226 -47.51 40.97 22.57
CA VAL A 226 -46.90 42.31 22.59
C VAL A 226 -45.61 42.16 21.76
N VAL A 227 -45.51 42.69 20.54
CA VAL A 227 -44.78 43.92 20.14
C VAL A 227 -43.39 43.63 19.51
N PRO A 228 -43.00 44.40 18.48
CA PRO A 228 -42.51 43.83 17.22
C PRO A 228 -41.19 44.45 16.73
N ALA A 229 -40.74 43.97 15.56
CA ALA A 229 -40.11 44.64 14.40
C ALA A 229 -39.32 45.95 14.64
N VAL A 230 -38.17 46.15 13.99
CA VAL A 230 -38.09 46.82 12.67
C VAL A 230 -36.71 46.54 12.03
N GLU A 231 -36.71 45.75 10.95
CA GLU A 231 -35.90 45.87 9.71
C GLU A 231 -36.03 47.32 9.15
N PRO A 232 -35.17 47.93 8.30
CA PRO A 232 -34.67 47.27 7.09
C PRO A 232 -33.36 47.79 6.41
N ALA A 233 -32.75 46.89 5.61
CA ALA A 233 -32.30 47.10 4.21
C ALA A 233 -31.29 48.23 3.84
N PRO A 234 -30.90 48.44 2.56
CA PRO A 234 -30.40 47.50 1.53
C PRO A 234 -29.20 48.05 0.69
N VAL A 235 -28.41 47.15 0.05
CA VAL A 235 -27.95 47.15 -1.39
C VAL A 235 -27.16 48.41 -1.90
N PRO A 236 -26.60 48.56 -3.13
CA PRO A 236 -26.10 47.68 -4.22
C PRO A 236 -24.56 47.82 -4.50
N GLU A 237 -23.86 46.83 -5.08
CA GLU A 237 -23.41 46.69 -6.51
C GLU A 237 -22.44 47.79 -7.05
N PRO A 238 -21.77 47.70 -8.24
CA PRO A 238 -21.24 46.56 -9.04
C PRO A 238 -19.85 46.86 -9.71
N VAL A 239 -19.45 45.93 -10.62
CA VAL A 239 -18.71 46.10 -11.90
C VAL A 239 -17.16 46.29 -11.94
N PRO A 240 -16.49 46.11 -13.12
CA PRO A 240 -15.50 45.04 -13.36
C PRO A 240 -14.19 45.59 -14.00
N GLU A 241 -13.46 44.73 -14.73
CA GLU A 241 -12.36 45.04 -15.68
C GLU A 241 -11.07 45.59 -15.02
N VAL A 242 -9.85 45.35 -15.49
CA VAL A 242 -9.32 45.54 -16.84
C VAL A 242 -8.00 44.74 -16.94
N ILE A 243 -7.89 43.91 -17.97
CA ILE A 243 -6.82 43.87 -18.99
C ILE A 243 -5.43 44.39 -18.54
N THR A 244 -4.38 43.56 -18.62
CA THR A 244 -3.27 43.70 -19.58
C THR A 244 -2.08 42.81 -19.20
N PRO A 245 -1.44 42.14 -20.18
CA PRO A 245 -0.11 41.58 -20.02
C PRO A 245 0.94 42.71 -20.07
N PRO A 246 2.18 42.49 -19.61
CA PRO A 246 3.31 43.21 -20.15
C PRO A 246 3.82 42.50 -21.42
N PRO A 247 3.87 43.18 -22.57
CA PRO A 247 4.60 42.74 -23.75
C PRO A 247 5.84 43.62 -24.01
N VAL A 248 6.77 43.04 -24.79
CA VAL A 248 7.89 43.66 -25.55
C VAL A 248 9.01 44.30 -24.69
N GLU A 249 10.29 44.32 -25.02
CA GLU A 249 11.04 44.31 -26.28
C GLU A 249 12.53 44.14 -25.87
N VAL A 250 13.30 43.23 -26.50
CA VAL A 250 14.38 43.55 -27.49
C VAL A 250 15.78 43.75 -26.85
N VAL A 251 16.68 42.78 -27.06
CA VAL A 251 17.94 42.89 -27.88
C VAL A 251 19.10 43.37 -26.99
N GLU A 252 20.35 42.89 -27.02
CA GLU A 252 21.27 42.41 -28.05
C GLU A 252 22.44 41.67 -27.33
N GLU A 253 23.08 40.74 -28.06
CA GLU A 253 24.53 40.43 -28.16
C GLU A 253 25.47 40.75 -26.96
N ALA A 254 26.40 39.91 -26.50
CA ALA A 254 27.29 38.95 -27.18
C ALA A 254 27.98 38.06 -26.13
N PRO A 255 28.53 36.89 -26.49
CA PRO A 255 29.73 36.39 -25.82
C PRO A 255 30.94 36.51 -26.75
N VAL A 256 31.87 37.40 -26.37
CA VAL A 256 33.20 37.51 -26.97
C VAL A 256 34.02 36.28 -26.58
N ALA A 257 34.56 35.64 -27.60
CA ALA A 257 35.53 34.56 -27.54
C ALA A 257 36.75 34.91 -26.68
N VAL A 258 37.17 33.96 -25.85
CA VAL A 258 38.57 33.85 -25.46
C VAL A 258 39.03 32.43 -25.76
N VAL A 259 39.74 32.34 -26.88
CA VAL A 259 40.60 31.25 -27.30
C VAL A 259 41.74 31.13 -26.28
N VAL A 260 41.95 29.95 -25.71
CA VAL A 260 43.27 29.54 -25.21
C VAL A 260 43.49 28.09 -25.65
N GLU A 261 44.59 27.93 -26.37
CA GLU A 261 45.02 26.76 -27.12
C GLU A 261 45.46 25.60 -26.24
N GLU A 262 45.25 24.39 -26.76
CA GLU A 262 45.77 23.12 -26.29
C GLU A 262 47.31 23.06 -26.37
N PRO A 263 47.93 22.19 -25.56
CA PRO A 263 49.03 21.39 -26.10
C PRO A 263 48.69 19.89 -26.11
N VAL A 264 48.44 19.41 -27.33
CA VAL A 264 48.86 18.14 -27.96
C VAL A 264 49.42 17.05 -27.02
N VAL A 265 48.68 15.95 -26.90
CA VAL A 265 49.21 14.63 -26.50
C VAL A 265 48.78 13.58 -27.52
N ILE A 266 49.73 13.23 -28.41
CA ILE A 266 49.99 11.95 -29.10
C ILE A 266 48.77 11.07 -29.49
N PRO A 267 48.46 10.88 -30.79
CA PRO A 267 47.42 9.94 -31.22
C PRO A 267 47.92 8.49 -31.16
N VAL A 268 47.35 7.70 -30.25
CA VAL A 268 47.38 6.23 -30.33
C VAL A 268 46.28 5.80 -31.31
N GLN A 269 46.64 5.02 -32.32
CA GLN A 269 45.71 4.46 -33.31
C GLN A 269 44.60 3.67 -32.59
N PRO A 270 43.30 3.89 -32.91
CA PRO A 270 42.27 3.00 -32.41
C PRO A 270 42.38 1.65 -33.11
N GLU A 271 42.71 0.60 -32.35
CA GLU A 271 42.45 -0.78 -32.75
C GLU A 271 40.94 -0.95 -33.02
N PRO A 272 40.53 -1.82 -33.95
CA PRO A 272 39.14 -1.94 -34.39
C PRO A 272 38.22 -2.23 -33.20
N VAL A 273 37.19 -1.40 -33.03
CA VAL A 273 36.08 -1.68 -32.11
C VAL A 273 35.42 -2.97 -32.57
N GLU A 274 35.64 -4.06 -31.84
CA GLU A 274 34.88 -5.29 -32.05
C GLU A 274 33.40 -4.95 -31.89
N GLU A 275 32.65 -5.22 -32.95
CA GLU A 275 31.20 -5.09 -33.00
C GLU A 275 30.60 -6.00 -31.93
N VAL A 276 30.25 -5.42 -30.77
CA VAL A 276 29.73 -6.17 -29.63
C VAL A 276 28.32 -6.63 -29.97
N LYS A 277 28.19 -7.92 -30.28
CA LYS A 277 26.92 -8.53 -30.69
C LYS A 277 26.05 -8.82 -29.47
N ASP A 278 24.74 -8.61 -29.63
CA ASP A 278 23.74 -8.98 -28.64
C ASP A 278 23.81 -10.48 -28.32
N ILE A 279 23.83 -10.82 -27.03
CA ILE A 279 23.98 -12.20 -26.56
C ILE A 279 22.59 -12.78 -26.28
N ARG A 280 22.23 -13.84 -26.99
CA ARG A 280 20.98 -14.55 -26.72
C ARG A 280 21.14 -15.49 -25.53
N TYR A 281 20.35 -15.27 -24.48
CA TYR A 281 20.36 -16.04 -23.24
C TYR A 281 19.04 -16.78 -22.99
N LYS A 282 19.11 -18.02 -22.49
CA LYS A 282 17.93 -18.80 -22.08
C LYS A 282 17.77 -18.72 -20.56
N ILE A 283 16.66 -18.14 -20.11
CA ILE A 283 16.36 -17.96 -18.69
C ILE A 283 16.23 -19.32 -18.01
N LYS A 284 16.95 -19.54 -16.92
CA LYS A 284 16.85 -20.74 -16.07
C LYS A 284 15.92 -20.47 -14.90
N TRP A 285 15.45 -21.54 -14.25
CA TRP A 285 14.64 -21.40 -13.05
C TRP A 285 15.46 -20.77 -11.93
N GLY A 286 14.94 -19.70 -11.33
CA GLY A 286 15.65 -18.91 -10.31
C GLY A 286 16.43 -17.71 -10.84
N ASP A 287 16.61 -17.56 -12.16
CA ASP A 287 17.27 -16.38 -12.74
C ASP A 287 16.39 -15.13 -12.57
N THR A 288 17.03 -14.01 -12.24
CA THR A 288 16.41 -12.67 -12.33
C THR A 288 17.11 -11.82 -13.38
N LEU A 289 16.45 -10.76 -13.88
CA LEU A 289 17.12 -9.81 -14.79
C LEU A 289 18.32 -9.13 -14.12
N TRP A 290 18.29 -9.02 -12.78
CA TRP A 290 19.37 -8.49 -11.97
C TRP A 290 20.62 -9.38 -12.02
N ASP A 291 20.48 -10.67 -11.74
CA ASP A 291 21.60 -11.63 -11.76
C ASP A 291 22.18 -11.79 -13.17
N ILE A 292 21.32 -11.71 -14.18
CA ILE A 292 21.73 -11.69 -15.59
C ILE A 292 22.54 -10.42 -15.87
N ALA A 293 22.06 -9.23 -15.47
CA ALA A 293 22.80 -7.99 -15.66
C ALA A 293 24.14 -7.96 -14.90
N GLU A 294 24.18 -8.53 -13.70
CA GLU A 294 25.42 -8.71 -12.95
C GLU A 294 26.41 -9.61 -13.71
N SER A 295 25.94 -10.75 -14.22
CA SER A 295 26.79 -11.72 -14.91
C SER A 295 27.35 -11.17 -16.23
N TYR A 296 26.52 -10.48 -17.01
CA TYR A 296 26.88 -10.02 -18.36
C TYR A 296 27.47 -8.62 -18.41
N TYR A 297 27.03 -7.71 -17.54
CA TYR A 297 27.53 -6.33 -17.51
C TYR A 297 28.46 -6.03 -16.33
N ARG A 298 28.61 -6.96 -15.38
CA ARG A 298 29.29 -6.71 -14.09
C ARG A 298 28.68 -5.54 -13.32
N ASN A 299 27.44 -5.20 -13.67
CA ASN A 299 26.68 -4.11 -13.08
C ASN A 299 25.20 -4.51 -13.05
N PRO A 300 24.69 -4.95 -11.90
CA PRO A 300 23.31 -5.39 -11.77
C PRO A 300 22.30 -4.28 -12.11
N TRP A 301 22.66 -3.01 -11.93
CA TRP A 301 21.80 -1.85 -12.21
C TRP A 301 21.45 -1.67 -13.70
N LEU A 302 22.10 -2.43 -14.60
CA LEU A 302 21.80 -2.41 -16.04
C LEU A 302 20.69 -3.40 -16.43
N TYR A 303 20.05 -4.09 -15.49
CA TYR A 303 18.88 -4.92 -15.76
C TYR A 303 17.71 -4.18 -16.47
N PRO A 304 17.44 -2.88 -16.23
CA PRO A 304 16.38 -2.16 -16.95
C PRO A 304 16.69 -2.04 -18.45
N LYS A 305 17.98 -2.01 -18.83
CA LYS A 305 18.42 -2.00 -20.24
C LYS A 305 17.99 -3.29 -20.95
N ILE A 306 18.18 -4.44 -20.28
CA ILE A 306 17.74 -5.75 -20.78
C ILE A 306 16.21 -5.78 -20.91
N ALA A 307 15.50 -5.31 -19.88
CA ALA A 307 14.03 -5.27 -19.88
C ALA A 307 13.47 -4.41 -21.03
N GLN A 308 14.04 -3.22 -21.23
CA GLN A 308 13.63 -2.29 -22.29
C GLN A 308 13.90 -2.87 -23.69
N HIS A 309 15.08 -3.45 -23.90
CA HIS A 309 15.45 -4.04 -25.19
C HIS A 309 14.50 -5.19 -25.58
N ASN A 310 14.13 -6.04 -24.61
CA ASN A 310 13.24 -7.18 -24.81
C ASN A 310 11.75 -6.84 -24.66
N LYS A 311 11.40 -5.57 -24.43
CA LYS A 311 10.01 -5.09 -24.25
C LYS A 311 9.26 -5.81 -23.12
N ILE A 312 9.98 -6.15 -22.06
CA ILE A 312 9.42 -6.81 -20.88
C ILE A 312 8.64 -5.76 -20.07
N LYS A 313 7.32 -5.93 -19.97
CA LYS A 313 6.43 -4.97 -19.28
C LYS A 313 6.68 -4.91 -17.78
N ASN A 314 6.93 -6.07 -17.16
CA ASN A 314 7.22 -6.19 -15.75
C ASN A 314 8.61 -6.82 -15.58
N PRO A 315 9.65 -6.03 -15.26
CA PRO A 315 11.01 -6.53 -15.08
C PRO A 315 11.15 -7.61 -13.99
N ASN A 316 10.23 -7.63 -13.02
CA ASN A 316 10.22 -8.59 -11.92
C ASN A 316 9.55 -9.93 -12.29
N LEU A 317 9.00 -10.04 -13.50
CA LEU A 317 8.34 -11.27 -13.97
C LEU A 317 8.95 -11.71 -15.30
N ILE A 318 9.89 -12.64 -15.21
CA ILE A 318 10.46 -13.32 -16.37
C ILE A 318 10.18 -14.83 -16.30
N ILE A 319 9.93 -15.44 -17.46
CA ILE A 319 9.48 -16.83 -17.55
C ILE A 319 10.67 -17.71 -17.88
N SER A 320 11.01 -18.64 -16.98
CA SER A 320 12.05 -19.64 -17.23
C SER A 320 11.80 -20.44 -18.52
N GLY A 321 12.88 -20.84 -19.19
CA GLY A 321 12.85 -21.50 -20.49
C GLY A 321 12.72 -20.56 -21.69
N THR A 322 12.42 -19.28 -21.48
CA THR A 322 12.31 -18.25 -22.52
C THR A 322 13.68 -17.69 -22.89
N TYR A 323 13.84 -17.27 -24.15
CA TYR A 323 15.04 -16.59 -24.63
C TYR A 323 14.89 -15.07 -24.54
N ILE A 324 15.94 -14.39 -24.11
CA ILE A 324 16.07 -12.94 -24.12
C ILE A 324 17.39 -12.55 -24.79
N ASP A 325 17.40 -11.39 -25.44
CA ASP A 325 18.60 -10.85 -26.09
C ASP A 325 19.21 -9.79 -25.16
N ILE A 326 20.47 -9.99 -24.77
CA ILE A 326 21.22 -9.12 -23.87
C ILE A 326 22.01 -8.14 -24.74
N PRO A 327 21.63 -6.86 -24.80
CA PRO A 327 22.31 -5.90 -25.66
C PRO A 327 23.73 -5.66 -25.20
N ALA A 328 24.65 -5.30 -26.11
CA ALA A 328 25.97 -4.83 -25.71
C ALA A 328 25.89 -3.61 -24.76
N ASN A 329 26.86 -3.49 -23.84
CA ASN A 329 26.92 -2.33 -22.96
C ASN A 329 27.37 -1.07 -23.71
#